data_AF-A0A066UST9-F1
#
_entry.id   AF-A0A066UST9-F1
#
_cell.length_a   1.000
_cell.length_b   1.000
_cell.length_c   1.000
_cell.angle_alpha   90.00
_cell.angle_beta   90.00
_cell.angle_gamma   90.00
#
_symmetry.space_group_name_H-M   'P 1'
#
loop_
_entity.id
_entity.type
_entity.pdbx_description
1 polymer ?
#
loop_
_entity_poly.entity_id
_entity_poly.type
_entity_poly.pdbx_seq_one_letter_code
_entity_poly.pdbx_strand_id
1 'polypeptide(L)'
;MLHGAQADALVLCHEIGRPHIRHLPHCQLPSISATIEANLAAAKLTNPNAALAGISLNTSALNKEEAKALCADWQETYNVPVTDPVRFGIQSIASYLNANF
;
A
#
# COMPACT_ATOMS: atom_id res chain seq x y z
N MET A 1 -2.93 -15.11 -9.20
CA MET A 1 -1.90 -14.74 -8.21
C MET A 1 -2.50 -14.60 -6.82
N LEU A 2 -3.45 -13.70 -6.58
CA LEU A 2 -3.99 -13.45 -5.23
C LEU A 2 -4.68 -14.67 -4.57
N HIS A 3 -5.72 -15.24 -5.21
CA HIS A 3 -6.46 -16.38 -4.65
C HIS A 3 -5.59 -17.62 -4.43
N GLY A 4 -4.69 -17.93 -5.37
CA GLY A 4 -3.80 -19.08 -5.24
C GLY A 4 -2.68 -18.89 -4.22
N ALA A 5 -2.29 -17.65 -3.93
CA ALA A 5 -1.33 -17.34 -2.88
C ALA A 5 -1.95 -17.42 -1.48
N GLN A 6 -3.27 -17.26 -1.35
CA GLN A 6 -4.00 -17.25 -0.09
C GLN A 6 -3.35 -16.32 0.96
N ALA A 7 -2.86 -15.16 0.52
CA ALA A 7 -2.00 -14.30 1.33
C ALA A 7 -2.62 -13.91 2.67
N ASP A 8 -1.85 -14.03 3.75
CA ASP A 8 -2.22 -13.52 5.08
C ASP A 8 -2.13 -12.00 5.14
N ALA A 9 -1.15 -11.43 4.44
CA ALA A 9 -0.82 -10.02 4.51
C ALA A 9 -0.71 -9.39 3.11
N LEU A 10 -1.28 -8.19 2.94
CA LEU A 10 -1.16 -7.39 1.72
C LEU A 10 -0.34 -6.13 1.99
N VAL A 11 0.55 -5.78 1.07
CA VAL A 11 1.24 -4.48 1.05
C VAL A 11 0.78 -3.73 -0.20
N LEU A 12 0.17 -2.56 -0.02
CA LEU A 12 -0.30 -1.74 -1.13
C LEU A 12 0.87 -0.92 -1.69
N CYS A 13 1.08 -0.98 -3.02
CA CYS A 13 2.06 -0.14 -3.70
C CYS A 13 1.37 1.00 -4.46
N HIS A 14 1.88 2.23 -4.32
CA HIS A 14 1.32 3.38 -5.02
C HIS A 14 2.37 4.43 -5.40
N GLU A 15 2.23 5.02 -6.60
CA GLU A 15 3.07 6.11 -7.07
C GLU A 15 2.33 7.44 -6.93
N ILE A 16 2.93 8.36 -6.17
CA ILE A 16 2.32 9.65 -5.89
C ILE A 16 2.23 10.51 -7.15
N GLY A 17 1.07 11.14 -7.35
CA GLY A 17 0.82 12.06 -8.45
C GLY A 17 0.42 11.38 -9.76
N ARG A 18 0.28 10.05 -9.79
CA ARG A 18 -0.22 9.33 -10.97
C ARG A 18 -1.71 9.63 -11.19
N PRO A 19 -2.11 10.23 -12.34
CA PRO A 19 -3.50 10.67 -12.52
C PRO A 19 -4.43 9.56 -13.04
N HIS A 20 -3.87 8.55 -13.71
CA HIS A 20 -4.64 7.50 -14.37
C HIS A 20 -3.86 6.19 -14.47
N ILE A 21 -4.58 5.11 -14.80
CA ILE A 21 -3.99 3.80 -15.07
C ILE A 21 -2.99 3.92 -16.22
N ARG A 22 -1.82 3.29 -16.07
CA ARG A 22 -0.76 3.38 -17.09
C ARG A 22 -1.30 2.93 -18.45
N HIS A 23 -1.08 3.75 -19.47
CA HIS A 23 -1.57 3.57 -20.84
C HIS A 23 -3.09 3.70 -21.05
N LEU A 24 -3.87 4.07 -20.03
CA LEU A 24 -5.31 4.32 -20.11
C LEU A 24 -5.66 5.72 -19.58
N PRO A 25 -5.48 6.79 -20.38
CA PRO A 25 -5.64 8.17 -19.92
C PRO A 25 -7.08 8.52 -19.50
N HIS A 26 -8.07 7.77 -19.97
CA HIS A 26 -9.48 7.94 -19.60
C HIS A 26 -9.86 7.23 -18.30
N CYS A 27 -8.97 6.43 -17.71
CA CYS A 27 -9.24 5.61 -16.54
C CYS A 27 -8.49 6.18 -15.33
N GLN A 28 -9.17 7.03 -14.54
CA GLN A 28 -8.63 7.59 -13.31
C GLN A 28 -8.30 6.49 -12.30
N LEU A 29 -7.33 6.76 -11.42
CA LEU A 29 -7.05 5.84 -10.33
C LEU A 29 -8.20 5.84 -9.31
N PRO A 30 -8.58 4.68 -8.77
CA PRO A 30 -9.44 4.63 -7.60
C PRO A 30 -8.76 5.31 -6.40
N SER A 31 -9.55 5.68 -5.40
CA SER A 31 -8.98 6.11 -4.12
C SER A 31 -8.18 4.97 -3.49
N ILE A 32 -7.23 5.33 -2.62
CA ILE A 32 -6.41 4.35 -1.89
C ILE A 32 -7.29 3.45 -1.04
N SER A 33 -8.27 4.01 -0.33
CA SER A 33 -9.21 3.23 0.50
C SER A 33 -10.03 2.24 -0.34
N ALA A 34 -10.56 2.66 -1.49
CA ALA A 34 -11.30 1.75 -2.38
C ALA A 34 -10.40 0.65 -2.95
N THR A 35 -9.13 0.97 -3.21
CA THR A 35 -8.14 -0.01 -3.67
C THR A 35 -7.87 -1.07 -2.58
N ILE A 36 -7.65 -0.62 -1.34
CA ILE A 36 -7.44 -1.52 -0.18
C ILE A 36 -8.66 -2.43 0.00
N GLU A 37 -9.86 -1.85 0.04
CA GLU A 37 -11.10 -2.58 0.24
C GLU A 37 -11.31 -3.66 -0.83
N ALA A 38 -11.18 -3.31 -2.11
CA ALA A 38 -11.37 -4.23 -3.21
C ALA A 38 -10.36 -5.39 -3.19
N ASN A 39 -9.09 -5.12 -2.85
CA ASN A 39 -8.06 -6.16 -2.78
C ASN A 39 -8.26 -7.07 -1.56
N LEU A 40 -8.64 -6.53 -0.40
CA LEU A 40 -8.95 -7.33 0.77
C LEU A 40 -10.20 -8.20 0.55
N ALA A 41 -11.24 -7.65 -0.08
CA ALA A 41 -12.44 -8.40 -0.43
C ALA A 41 -12.09 -9.61 -1.32
N ALA A 42 -11.25 -9.40 -2.34
CA ALA A 42 -10.79 -10.49 -3.21
C ALA A 42 -9.93 -11.52 -2.46
N ALA A 43 -8.99 -11.10 -1.61
CA ALA A 43 -8.15 -12.01 -0.83
C ALA A 43 -8.97 -12.88 0.14
N LYS A 44 -9.98 -12.28 0.77
CA LYS A 44 -10.86 -12.92 1.75
C LYS A 44 -11.76 -14.02 1.20
N LEU A 45 -11.87 -14.13 -0.13
CA LEU A 45 -12.53 -15.28 -0.77
C LEU A 45 -11.78 -16.60 -0.50
N THR A 46 -10.46 -16.55 -0.26
CA THR A 46 -9.63 -17.74 -0.05
C THR A 46 -8.86 -17.75 1.28
N ASN A 47 -8.73 -16.60 1.94
CA ASN A 47 -8.16 -16.50 3.29
C ASN A 47 -8.95 -15.44 4.09
N PRO A 48 -9.90 -15.82 4.97
CA PRO A 48 -10.73 -14.86 5.69
C PRO A 48 -9.93 -13.93 6.63
N ASN A 49 -8.69 -14.32 6.99
CA ASN A 49 -7.82 -13.56 7.88
C ASN A 49 -6.92 -12.55 7.12
N ALA A 50 -7.00 -12.49 5.79
CA ALA A 50 -6.20 -11.58 4.99
C ALA A 50 -6.37 -10.11 5.45
N ALA A 51 -5.25 -9.43 5.72
CA ALA A 51 -5.25 -8.06 6.24
C ALA A 51 -4.20 -7.17 5.54
N LEU A 52 -4.37 -5.86 5.65
CA LEU A 52 -3.39 -4.88 5.18
C LEU A 52 -2.24 -4.82 6.19
N ALA A 53 -1.01 -4.97 5.71
CA ALA A 53 0.19 -4.96 6.54
C ALA A 53 1.11 -3.75 6.31
N GLY A 54 0.86 -2.97 5.27
CA GLY A 54 1.60 -1.74 5.02
C GLY A 54 1.32 -1.11 3.67
N ILE A 55 1.88 0.09 3.49
CA ILE A 55 1.79 0.83 2.23
C ILE A 55 3.20 1.25 1.79
N SER A 56 3.57 0.86 0.58
CA SER A 56 4.81 1.20 -0.09
C SER A 56 4.55 2.33 -1.09
N LEU A 57 5.07 3.53 -0.80
CA LEU A 57 4.94 4.68 -1.67
C LEU A 57 6.14 4.83 -2.58
N ASN A 58 5.91 5.10 -3.85
CA ASN A 58 6.89 5.71 -4.72
C ASN A 58 6.68 7.24 -4.65
N THR A 59 7.57 7.92 -3.93
CA THR A 59 7.53 9.37 -3.72
C THR A 59 8.55 10.10 -4.59
N SER A 60 8.98 9.50 -5.72
CA SER A 60 10.01 10.08 -6.59
C SER A 60 9.68 11.50 -7.07
N ALA A 61 8.40 11.84 -7.18
CA ALA A 61 7.90 13.15 -7.59
C ALA A 61 7.91 14.22 -6.47
N LEU A 62 8.17 13.84 -5.22
CA LEU A 62 8.18 14.75 -4.07
C LEU A 62 9.60 15.03 -3.59
N ASN A 63 9.79 16.14 -2.87
CA ASN A 63 11.02 16.34 -2.09
C ASN A 63 11.04 15.40 -0.85
N LYS A 64 12.14 15.41 -0.11
CA LYS A 64 12.36 14.46 0.99
C LYS A 64 11.44 14.74 2.19
N GLU A 65 11.24 16.01 2.51
CA GLU A 65 10.41 16.49 3.62
C GLU A 65 8.93 16.19 3.35
N GLU A 66 8.45 16.50 2.16
CA GLU A 66 7.09 16.17 1.69
C GLU A 66 6.83 14.66 1.72
N ALA A 67 7.78 13.85 1.22
CA ALA A 67 7.67 12.40 1.23
C ALA A 67 7.54 11.85 2.66
N LYS A 68 8.33 12.36 3.60
CA LYS A 68 8.25 11.96 5.02
C LYS A 68 6.91 12.36 5.64
N ALA A 69 6.47 13.60 5.41
CA ALA A 69 5.20 14.10 5.92
C ALA A 69 4.03 13.26 5.39
N LEU A 70 4.05 12.92 4.10
CA LEU A 70 3.03 12.08 3.48
C LEU A 70 3.02 10.66 4.05
N CYS A 71 4.18 10.04 4.25
CA CYS A 71 4.24 8.73 4.91
C CYS A 71 3.66 8.77 6.33
N ALA A 72 3.96 9.82 7.10
CA ALA A 72 3.43 9.96 8.46
C ALA A 72 1.90 10.15 8.47
N ASP A 73 1.37 11.02 7.60
CA ASP A 73 -0.06 11.27 7.44
C ASP A 73 -0.83 10.00 7.03
N TRP A 74 -0.30 9.24 6.06
CA TRP A 74 -0.93 7.99 5.63
C TRP A 74 -0.79 6.89 6.67
N GLN A 75 0.29 6.85 7.45
CA GLN A 75 0.43 5.92 8.56
C GLN A 75 -0.64 6.17 9.63
N GLU A 76 -0.92 7.42 9.96
CA GLU A 76 -2.02 7.77 10.87
C GLU A 76 -3.38 7.41 10.28
N THR A 77 -3.60 7.72 8.99
CA THR A 77 -4.86 7.47 8.28
C THR A 77 -5.20 5.97 8.16
N TYR A 78 -4.21 5.14 7.80
CA TYR A 78 -4.42 3.72 7.48
C TYR A 78 -4.04 2.78 8.63
N ASN A 79 -3.46 3.30 9.71
CA ASN A 79 -3.05 2.55 10.89
C ASN A 79 -2.19 1.31 10.60
N VAL A 80 -1.34 1.41 9.57
CA VAL A 80 -0.33 0.42 9.18
C VAL A 80 0.95 1.15 8.81
N PRO A 81 2.14 0.53 8.88
CA PRO A 81 3.37 1.18 8.48
C PRO A 81 3.32 1.65 7.03
N VAL A 82 3.76 2.89 6.80
CA VAL A 82 3.87 3.49 5.47
C VAL A 82 5.28 3.98 5.26
N THR A 83 5.89 3.63 4.13
CA THR A 83 7.25 4.03 3.79
C THR A 83 7.44 4.15 2.29
N ASP A 84 8.40 4.95 1.86
CA ASP A 84 9.02 4.81 0.55
C ASP A 84 10.22 3.86 0.71
N PRO A 85 10.13 2.60 0.24
CA PRO A 85 11.16 1.61 0.49
C PRO A 85 12.47 1.93 -0.22
N VAL A 86 12.44 2.72 -1.30
CA VAL A 86 13.64 3.12 -2.04
C VAL A 86 14.36 4.25 -1.31
N ARG A 87 13.62 5.20 -0.73
CA ARG A 87 14.20 6.37 -0.04
C ARG A 87 14.52 6.11 1.44
N PHE A 88 13.65 5.39 2.14
CA PHE A 88 13.68 5.26 3.60
C PHE A 88 13.84 3.82 4.09
N GLY A 89 13.81 2.85 3.17
CA GLY A 89 13.92 1.43 3.48
C GLY A 89 12.59 0.79 3.88
N ILE A 90 12.60 -0.54 3.97
CA ILE A 90 11.41 -1.40 4.16
C ILE A 90 11.22 -1.88 5.60
N GLN A 91 12.13 -1.51 6.51
CA GLN A 91 12.23 -2.14 7.84
C GLN A 91 10.92 -2.06 8.64
N SER A 92 10.19 -0.94 8.56
CA SER A 92 8.93 -0.77 9.30
C SER A 92 7.85 -1.78 8.90
N ILE A 93 7.69 -2.04 7.60
CA ILE A 93 6.75 -3.05 7.08
C ILE A 93 7.23 -4.46 7.43
N ALA A 94 8.52 -4.75 7.25
CA ALA A 94 9.07 -6.07 7.57
C ALA A 94 8.92 -6.44 9.05
N SER A 95 9.20 -5.49 9.96
CA SER A 95 8.99 -5.68 11.40
C SER A 95 7.52 -5.90 11.75
N TYR A 96 6.61 -5.17 11.11
CA TYR A 96 5.17 -5.33 11.34
C TYR A 96 4.66 -6.70 10.90
N LEU A 97 5.10 -7.17 9.73
CA LEU A 97 4.78 -8.51 9.25
C LEU A 97 5.18 -9.57 10.27
N ASN A 98 6.44 -9.58 10.70
CA ASN A 98 6.98 -10.57 11.65
C ASN A 98 6.30 -10.55 13.04
N ALA A 99 5.64 -9.44 13.40
CA ALA A 99 4.97 -9.31 14.69
C ALA A 99 3.48 -9.66 14.66
N ASN A 100 2.83 -9.67 13.48
CA ASN A 100 1.37 -9.75 13.38
C ASN A 100 0.87 -10.89 12.47
N PHE A 101 1.77 -11.54 11.71
CA PHE A 101 1.47 -12.63 10.78
C PHE A 101 2.51 -13.74 10.94
#